data_AF-A0A369XQG4-F1
#
_entry.id   AF-A0A369XQG4-F1
#
_cell.length_a   1.000
_cell.length_b   1.000
_cell.length_c   1.000
_cell.angle_alpha   90.00
_cell.angle_beta   90.00
_cell.angle_gamma   90.00
#
_symmetry.space_group_name_H-M   'P 1'
#
loop_
_entity.id
_entity.type
_entity.pdbx_description
1 polymer ?
#
loop_
_entity_poly.entity_id
_entity_poly.type
_entity_poly.pdbx_seq_one_letter_code
_entity_poly.pdbx_strand_id
1 'polypeptide(L)'
;MAANLRQRVTAVNGLLAAVYGEDARLSVVLERLGANEQEIGHFREHAVAEACDGVVDAVNTCFQGLRTGNRDFLVLSRRLGLDGDVATLQEIGDEVGVTRERVRQLEERARLKCGAPRNRNAVEATLRQILVSMRSRRLSHDLGAPNDVP
;
A
#
# COMPACT_ATOMS: atom_id res chain seq x y z
N MET A 1 17.59 9.36 -2.27
CA MET A 1 16.80 8.20 -1.79
C MET A 1 15.54 8.59 -1.01
N ALA A 2 15.54 9.59 -0.12
CA ALA A 2 14.35 9.99 0.67
C ALA A 2 13.14 10.52 -0.14
N ALA A 3 13.38 11.11 -1.33
CA ALA A 3 12.31 11.60 -2.20
C ALA A 3 11.37 10.47 -2.69
N ASN A 4 11.94 9.29 -2.99
CA ASN A 4 11.18 8.15 -3.46
C ASN A 4 10.27 7.56 -2.35
N LEU A 5 10.73 7.55 -1.09
CA LEU A 5 9.93 7.02 0.01
C LEU A 5 8.70 7.89 0.33
N ARG A 6 8.83 9.22 0.37
CA ARG A 6 7.69 10.12 0.58
C ARG A 6 6.65 10.03 -0.54
N GLN A 7 7.13 9.89 -1.78
CA GLN A 7 6.28 9.69 -2.94
C GLN A 7 5.52 8.36 -2.84
N ARG A 8 6.21 7.26 -2.50
CA ARG A 8 5.60 5.95 -2.27
C ARG A 8 4.55 5.97 -1.15
N VAL A 9 4.83 6.63 -0.03
CA VAL A 9 3.85 6.79 1.06
C VAL A 9 2.61 7.55 0.60
N THR A 10 2.78 8.63 -0.17
CA THR A 10 1.66 9.39 -0.73
C THR A 10 0.83 8.53 -1.68
N ALA A 11 1.49 7.78 -2.56
CA ALA A 11 0.83 6.88 -3.51
C ALA A 11 0.03 5.78 -2.79
N VAL A 12 0.62 5.17 -1.76
CA VAL A 12 -0.05 4.14 -0.93
C VAL A 12 -1.20 4.73 -0.12
N ASN A 13 -1.08 5.95 0.43
CA ASN A 13 -2.22 6.61 1.07
C ASN A 13 -3.36 6.83 0.05
N GLY A 14 -3.05 7.18 -1.20
CA GLY A 14 -4.05 7.26 -2.26
C GLY A 14 -4.70 5.91 -2.59
N LEU A 15 -3.93 4.82 -2.54
CA LEU A 15 -4.45 3.46 -2.69
C LEU A 15 -5.34 3.07 -1.52
N LEU A 16 -4.92 3.36 -0.29
CA LEU A 16 -5.74 3.16 0.91
C LEU A 16 -7.03 3.97 0.81
N ALA A 17 -6.98 5.21 0.33
CA ALA A 17 -8.18 6.01 0.13
C ALA A 17 -9.15 5.35 -0.88
N ALA A 18 -8.63 4.78 -1.96
CA ALA A 18 -9.42 4.02 -2.93
C ALA A 18 -10.01 2.72 -2.34
N VAL A 19 -9.32 2.05 -1.41
CA VAL A 19 -9.77 0.81 -0.77
C VAL A 19 -10.80 1.07 0.33
N TYR A 20 -10.59 2.12 1.14
CA TYR A 20 -11.46 2.43 2.28
C TYR A 20 -12.64 3.34 1.90
N GLY A 21 -12.56 4.06 0.79
CA GLY A 21 -13.59 5.01 0.33
C GLY A 21 -13.58 6.34 1.10
N GLU A 22 -12.59 6.57 1.95
CA GLU A 22 -12.38 7.77 2.77
C GLU A 22 -10.89 8.14 2.74
N ASP A 23 -10.51 9.34 3.19
CA ASP A 23 -9.10 9.73 3.35
C ASP A 23 -8.40 8.85 4.41
N ALA A 24 -7.93 7.69 3.97
CA ALA A 24 -7.30 6.69 4.81
C ALA A 24 -5.78 6.87 4.79
N ARG A 25 -5.25 7.38 5.91
CA ARG A 25 -3.80 7.46 6.13
C ARG A 25 -3.29 6.15 6.72
N LEU A 26 -2.09 5.74 6.32
CA LEU A 26 -1.48 4.52 6.80
C LEU A 26 -1.39 4.46 8.34
N SER A 27 -1.10 5.58 9.02
CA SER A 27 -1.10 5.63 10.49
C SER A 27 -2.48 5.38 11.10
N VAL A 28 -3.55 5.94 10.52
CA VAL A 28 -4.92 5.73 11.01
C VAL A 28 -5.34 4.28 10.85
N VAL A 29 -4.93 3.63 9.75
CA VAL A 29 -5.18 2.20 9.57
C VAL A 29 -4.42 1.39 10.61
N LEU A 30 -3.15 1.69 10.88
CA LEU A 30 -2.37 1.02 11.93
C LEU A 30 -2.99 1.18 13.32
N GLU A 31 -3.45 2.39 13.68
CA GLU A 31 -4.15 2.65 14.94
C GLU A 31 -5.42 1.80 15.07
N ARG A 32 -6.23 1.72 14.00
CA ARG A 32 -7.42 0.86 13.95
C ARG A 32 -7.09 -0.63 14.10
N LEU A 33 -5.89 -1.05 13.70
CA LEU A 33 -5.38 -2.42 13.87
C LEU A 33 -4.82 -2.67 15.28
N GLY A 34 -4.82 -1.67 16.16
CA GLY A 34 -4.34 -1.76 17.54
C GLY A 34 -2.85 -1.48 17.69
N ALA A 35 -2.22 -0.80 16.73
CA ALA A 35 -0.85 -0.31 16.90
C ALA A 35 -0.83 0.89 17.86
N ASN A 36 0.10 0.90 18.80
CA ASN A 36 0.32 2.04 19.69
C ASN A 36 1.24 3.09 19.05
N GLU A 37 1.35 4.27 19.68
CA GLU A 37 2.14 5.39 19.14
C GLU A 37 3.63 5.04 18.96
N GLN A 38 4.21 4.26 19.88
CA GLN A 38 5.60 3.81 19.77
C GLN A 38 5.81 2.84 18.60
N GLU A 39 4.85 1.94 18.38
CA GLU A 39 4.85 1.00 17.26
C GLU A 39 4.70 1.73 15.93
N ILE A 40 3.82 2.74 15.87
CA ILE A 40 3.65 3.58 14.68
C ILE A 40 4.93 4.37 14.40
N GLY A 41 5.60 4.90 15.42
CA GLY A 41 6.91 5.55 15.30
C GLY A 41 7.96 4.61 14.70
N HIS A 42 8.15 3.44 15.32
CA HIS A 42 9.11 2.44 14.85
C HIS A 42 8.77 1.93 13.43
N PHE A 43 7.48 1.74 13.14
CA PHE A 43 6.99 1.35 11.82
C PHE A 43 7.36 2.40 10.78
N ARG A 44 7.16 3.68 11.10
CA ARG A 44 7.50 4.81 10.22
C ARG A 44 8.96 4.81 9.80
N GLU A 45 9.84 4.45 10.71
CA GLU A 45 11.29 4.45 10.49
C GLU A 45 11.78 3.19 9.77
N HIS A 46 11.26 2.01 10.14
CA HIS A 46 11.89 0.74 9.74
C HIS A 46 11.05 -0.11 8.79
N ALA A 47 9.73 0.08 8.74
CA ALA A 47 8.81 -0.82 8.03
C ALA A 47 7.91 -0.13 7.00
N VAL A 48 7.98 1.19 6.86
CA VAL A 48 7.14 1.91 5.87
C VAL A 48 7.38 1.43 4.44
N ALA A 49 8.63 1.19 4.04
CA ALA A 49 8.91 0.69 2.70
C ALA A 49 8.31 -0.71 2.48
N GLU A 50 8.55 -1.64 3.42
CA GLU A 50 8.01 -3.00 3.41
C GLU A 50 6.48 -2.99 3.39
N ALA A 51 5.85 -2.09 4.15
CA ALA A 51 4.42 -1.92 4.16
C ALA A 51 3.84 -1.32 2.89
N CYS A 52 4.53 -0.35 2.29
CA CYS A 52 4.12 0.19 1.02
C CYS A 52 4.10 -0.91 -0.04
N ASP A 53 5.17 -1.69 -0.16
CA ASP A 53 5.26 -2.82 -1.10
C ASP A 53 4.18 -3.87 -0.80
N GLY A 54 4.06 -4.28 0.47
CA GLY A 54 3.07 -5.29 0.88
C GLY A 54 1.62 -4.86 0.61
N VAL A 55 1.27 -3.59 0.83
CA VAL A 55 -0.08 -3.09 0.56
C VAL A 55 -0.36 -3.08 -0.95
N VAL A 56 0.60 -2.64 -1.76
CA VAL A 56 0.49 -2.65 -3.22
C VAL A 56 0.32 -4.08 -3.73
N ASP A 57 1.15 -5.00 -3.28
CA ASP A 57 1.10 -6.42 -3.68
C ASP A 57 -0.19 -7.10 -3.25
N ALA A 58 -0.70 -6.80 -2.05
CA ALA A 58 -1.95 -7.36 -1.56
C ALA A 58 -3.14 -6.94 -2.43
N VAL A 59 -3.21 -5.65 -2.81
CA VAL A 59 -4.25 -5.16 -3.71
C VAL A 59 -4.05 -5.72 -5.12
N ASN A 60 -2.83 -5.71 -5.65
CA ASN A 60 -2.51 -6.28 -6.97
C ASN A 60 -2.97 -7.74 -7.08
N THR A 61 -2.65 -8.55 -6.08
CA THR A 61 -3.07 -9.96 -5.99
C THR A 61 -4.59 -10.10 -6.05
N CYS A 62 -5.33 -9.23 -5.35
CA CYS A 62 -6.79 -9.22 -5.42
C CYS A 62 -7.33 -8.86 -6.81
N PHE A 63 -6.63 -7.98 -7.54
CA PHE A 63 -6.97 -7.62 -8.91
C PHE A 63 -6.65 -8.74 -9.90
N GLN A 64 -5.54 -9.46 -9.75
CA GLN A 64 -5.16 -10.56 -10.65
C GLN A 64 -6.22 -11.67 -10.73
N GLY A 65 -7.03 -11.87 -9.69
CA GLY A 65 -8.18 -12.78 -9.70
C GLY A 65 -9.36 -12.32 -10.57
N LEU A 66 -9.33 -11.13 -11.17
CA LEU A 66 -10.40 -10.55 -11.98
C LEU A 66 -10.02 -10.58 -13.47
N ARG A 67 -10.96 -10.95 -14.36
CA ARG A 67 -10.74 -10.99 -15.82
C ARG A 67 -10.14 -9.70 -16.41
N THR A 68 -10.48 -8.55 -15.86
CA THR A 68 -10.01 -7.23 -16.30
C THR A 68 -9.07 -6.56 -15.30
N GLY A 69 -8.63 -7.28 -14.27
CA GLY A 69 -7.90 -6.70 -13.14
C GLY A 69 -6.52 -6.15 -13.50
N ASN A 70 -5.76 -6.80 -14.38
CA ASN A 70 -4.42 -6.34 -14.73
C ASN A 70 -4.41 -4.93 -15.36
N ARG A 71 -5.34 -4.66 -16.29
CA ARG A 71 -5.44 -3.33 -16.93
C ARG A 71 -5.98 -2.27 -15.98
N ASP A 72 -6.98 -2.63 -15.17
CA ASP A 72 -7.58 -1.72 -14.20
C ASP A 72 -6.55 -1.32 -13.13
N PHE A 73 -5.78 -2.29 -12.61
CA PHE A 73 -4.73 -2.05 -11.62
C PHE A 73 -3.54 -1.28 -12.21
N LEU A 74 -3.13 -1.56 -13.45
CA LEU A 74 -2.08 -0.79 -14.13
C LEU A 74 -2.43 0.70 -14.20
N VAL A 75 -3.64 1.03 -14.67
CA VAL A 75 -4.10 2.42 -14.76
C VAL A 75 -4.12 3.05 -13.37
N LEU A 76 -4.63 2.35 -12.37
CA LEU A 76 -4.66 2.85 -10.99
C LEU A 76 -3.25 3.09 -10.43
N SER A 77 -2.33 2.16 -10.66
CA SER A 77 -0.93 2.25 -10.23
C SER A 77 -0.24 3.49 -10.80
N ARG A 78 -0.36 3.70 -12.12
CA ARG A 78 0.20 4.86 -12.82
C ARG A 78 -0.44 6.17 -12.35
N ARG A 79 -1.75 6.20 -12.11
CA ARG A 79 -2.48 7.38 -11.62
C ARG A 79 -2.12 7.78 -10.19
N LEU A 80 -1.78 6.82 -9.36
CA LEU A 80 -1.40 7.06 -7.96
C LEU A 80 0.12 7.25 -7.78
N GLY A 81 0.92 6.85 -8.77
CA GLY A 81 2.39 6.87 -8.67
C GLY A 81 2.93 5.71 -7.83
N LEU A 82 2.28 4.55 -7.84
CA LEU A 82 2.78 3.36 -7.11
C LEU A 82 4.05 2.81 -7.75
N ASP A 83 4.15 2.87 -9.08
CA ASP A 83 5.32 2.45 -9.87
C ASP A 83 6.28 3.62 -10.20
N GLY A 84 6.21 4.73 -9.45
CA GLY A 84 7.05 5.91 -9.66
C GLY A 84 6.22 7.17 -9.91
N ASP A 85 6.39 7.81 -11.06
CA ASP A 85 5.76 9.10 -11.32
C ASP A 85 4.27 8.98 -11.62
N VAL A 86 3.52 9.96 -11.13
CA VAL A 86 2.09 10.11 -11.38
C VAL A 86 1.90 10.45 -12.85
N ALA A 87 1.22 9.57 -13.58
CA ALA A 87 0.88 9.79 -14.98
C ALA A 87 -0.55 10.35 -15.13
N THR A 88 -0.72 11.19 -16.13
CA THR A 88 -2.02 11.72 -16.54
C THR A 88 -2.81 10.67 -17.33
N LEU A 89 -4.13 10.87 -17.45
CA LEU A 89 -4.98 10.00 -18.27
C LEU A 89 -4.53 9.95 -19.74
N GLN A 90 -3.94 11.03 -20.24
CA GLN A 90 -3.47 11.12 -21.62
C GLN A 90 -2.20 10.28 -21.79
N GLU A 91 -1.19 10.48 -20.93
CA GLU A 91 0.07 9.71 -20.98
C GLU A 91 -0.17 8.21 -20.86
N ILE A 92 -1.04 7.78 -19.94
CA ILE A 92 -1.41 6.36 -19.79
C ILE A 92 -2.15 5.86 -21.05
N GLY A 93 -2.95 6.71 -21.68
CA GLY A 93 -3.67 6.37 -22.90
C GLY A 93 -2.70 6.12 -24.05
N ASP A 94 -1.73 7.01 -24.21
CA ASP A 94 -0.69 6.93 -25.23
C ASP A 94 0.23 5.71 -25.00
N GLU A 95 0.57 5.39 -23.74
CA GLU A 95 1.36 4.20 -23.36
C GLU A 95 0.65 2.88 -23.67
N VAL A 96 -0.66 2.80 -23.39
CA VAL A 96 -1.44 1.55 -23.50
C VAL A 96 -2.16 1.43 -24.85
N GLY A 97 -2.08 2.47 -25.69
CA GLY A 97 -2.73 2.51 -27.01
C GLY A 97 -4.25 2.66 -26.94
N VAL A 98 -4.75 3.43 -25.97
CA VAL A 98 -6.18 3.68 -25.76
C VAL A 98 -6.48 5.17 -25.59
N THR A 99 -7.72 5.58 -25.83
CA THR A 99 -8.10 6.98 -25.67
C THR A 99 -8.10 7.42 -24.20
N ARG A 100 -7.89 8.72 -23.96
CA ARG A 100 -8.02 9.34 -22.62
C ARG A 100 -9.33 8.98 -21.92
N GLU A 101 -10.45 8.99 -22.65
CA GLU A 101 -11.75 8.62 -22.08
C GLU A 101 -11.80 7.13 -21.71
N ARG A 102 -11.15 6.26 -22.49
CA ARG A 102 -11.04 4.85 -22.14
C ARG A 102 -10.23 4.66 -20.85
N VAL A 103 -9.13 5.39 -20.67
CA VAL A 103 -8.37 5.37 -19.41
C VAL A 103 -9.22 5.85 -18.24
N ARG A 104 -10.01 6.93 -18.41
CA ARG A 104 -10.93 7.42 -17.37
C ARG A 104 -11.90 6.34 -16.91
N GLN A 105 -12.50 5.61 -17.86
CA GLN A 105 -13.40 4.48 -17.55
C GLN A 105 -12.70 3.33 -16.83
N LEU A 106 -11.44 3.04 -17.18
CA LEU A 106 -10.64 2.02 -16.51
C LEU A 106 -10.31 2.44 -15.07
N GLU A 107 -9.93 3.71 -14.85
CA GLU A 107 -9.68 4.27 -13.52
C GLU A 107 -10.94 4.17 -12.64
N GLU A 108 -12.09 4.61 -13.15
CA GLU A 108 -13.35 4.58 -12.42
C GLU A 108 -13.74 3.14 -12.02
N ARG A 109 -13.58 2.19 -12.95
CA ARG A 109 -13.81 0.77 -12.69
C ARG A 109 -12.83 0.20 -11.68
N ALA A 110 -11.56 0.59 -11.76
CA ALA A 110 -10.53 0.17 -10.81
C ALA A 110 -10.87 0.65 -9.39
N ARG A 111 -11.25 1.93 -9.23
CA ARG A 111 -11.66 2.49 -7.93
C ARG A 111 -12.87 1.76 -7.33
N LEU A 112 -13.88 1.45 -8.15
CA LEU A 112 -15.03 0.65 -7.71
C LEU A 112 -14.61 -0.75 -7.24
N LYS A 113 -13.69 -1.39 -7.94
CA LYS A 113 -13.14 -2.70 -7.55
C LYS A 113 -12.29 -2.61 -6.29
N CYS A 114 -11.53 -1.53 -6.09
CA CYS A 114 -10.72 -1.26 -4.90
C CYS A 114 -11.56 -1.22 -3.63
N GLY A 115 -12.75 -0.63 -3.67
CA GLY A 115 -13.67 -0.56 -2.53
C GLY A 115 -14.27 -1.89 -2.09
N ALA A 116 -13.95 -3.01 -2.76
CA ALA A 116 -14.46 -4.32 -2.35
C ALA A 116 -13.87 -4.75 -0.98
N PRO A 117 -14.67 -5.38 -0.10
CA PRO A 117 -14.23 -5.77 1.24
C PRO A 117 -13.06 -6.75 1.22
N ARG A 118 -12.92 -7.54 0.15
CA ARG A 118 -11.78 -8.43 -0.06
C ARG A 118 -10.44 -7.69 -0.05
N ASN A 119 -10.37 -6.48 -0.61
CA ASN A 119 -9.14 -5.69 -0.67
C ASN A 119 -8.83 -5.08 0.68
N ARG A 120 -9.85 -4.57 1.38
CA ARG A 120 -9.69 -4.08 2.76
C ARG A 120 -9.13 -5.19 3.65
N ASN A 121 -9.72 -6.38 3.60
CA ASN A 121 -9.26 -7.53 4.38
C ASN A 121 -7.81 -7.92 4.03
N ALA A 122 -7.45 -7.91 2.74
CA ALA A 122 -6.09 -8.21 2.30
C ALA A 122 -5.08 -7.17 2.82
N VAL A 123 -5.40 -5.88 2.70
CA VAL A 123 -4.56 -4.78 3.21
C VAL A 123 -4.39 -4.88 4.72
N GLU A 124 -5.47 -5.07 5.47
CA GLU A 124 -5.41 -5.25 6.92
C GLU A 124 -4.60 -6.48 7.33
N ALA A 125 -4.77 -7.60 6.62
CA ALA A 125 -4.00 -8.81 6.88
C ALA A 125 -2.50 -8.55 6.67
N THR A 126 -2.11 -7.92 5.57
CA THR A 126 -0.69 -7.60 5.31
C THR A 126 -0.11 -6.66 6.37
N LEU A 127 -0.80 -5.58 6.72
CA LEU A 127 -0.33 -4.65 7.75
C LEU A 127 -0.22 -5.33 9.12
N ARG A 128 -1.17 -6.20 9.48
CA ARG A 128 -1.09 -7.01 10.71
C ARG A 128 0.12 -7.95 10.69
N GLN A 129 0.40 -8.62 9.57
CA GLN A 129 1.56 -9.51 9.45
C GLN A 129 2.88 -8.76 9.60
N ILE A 130 2.99 -7.56 9.03
CA ILE A 130 4.17 -6.71 9.17
C ILE A 130 4.35 -6.28 10.62
N LEU A 131 3.28 -5.84 11.30
CA LEU A 131 3.32 -5.48 12.72
C LEU A 131 3.77 -6.65 13.59
N VAL A 132 3.24 -7.85 13.37
CA VAL A 132 3.66 -9.06 14.09
C VAL A 132 5.14 -9.38 13.82
N SER A 133 5.57 -9.32 12.56
CA SER A 133 6.96 -9.58 12.16
C SER A 133 7.92 -8.59 12.83
N MET A 134 7.54 -7.32 12.93
CA MET A 134 8.33 -6.29 13.62
C MET A 134 8.44 -6.56 15.13
N ARG A 135 7.33 -6.93 15.79
CA ARG A 135 7.33 -7.26 17.23
C ARG A 135 8.28 -8.41 17.52
N SER A 136 8.27 -9.45 16.69
CA SER A 136 9.19 -10.59 16.80
C SER A 136 10.65 -10.19 16.58
N ARG A 137 10.96 -9.34 15.59
CA ARG A 137 12.33 -8.83 15.38
C ARG A 137 12.85 -8.01 16.57
N ARG A 138 11.98 -7.24 17.23
CA ARG A 138 12.32 -6.45 18.42
C ARG A 138 12.62 -7.34 19.63
N LEU A 139 11.78 -8.36 19.87
CA LEU A 139 11.99 -9.34 20.95
C LEU A 139 13.32 -10.12 20.78
N SER A 140 13.69 -10.48 19.55
CA SER A 140 14.97 -11.13 19.28
C SER A 140 16.18 -10.21 19.51
N HIS A 141 16.01 -8.89 19.33
CA HIS A 141 17.08 -7.91 19.59
C HIS A 141 17.27 -7.64 21.10
N ASP A 142 16.19 -7.70 21.90
CA ASP A 142 16.26 -7.55 23.37
C ASP A 142 16.87 -8.78 24.08
N LEU A 143 16.73 -9.98 23.51
CA LEU A 143 17.30 -11.23 24.08
C LEU A 143 18.80 -11.43 23.77
N GLY A 144 19.43 -10.47 23.09
CA GLY A 144 20.85 -10.49 22.71
C GLY A 144 21.79 -9.78 23.68
N ALA A 145 21.34 -9.35 24.86
CA ALA A 145 22.25 -8.86 25.89
C ALA A 145 23.06 -10.05 26.44
N PRO A 146 24.40 -10.10 26.27
CA PRO A 146 25.19 -11.01 27.07
C PRO A 146 25.00 -10.58 28.52
N ASN A 147 24.38 -11.45 29.33
CA ASN A 147 24.53 -11.36 30.77
C ASN A 147 26.03 -11.53 31.02
N ASP A 148 26.74 -10.42 31.21
CA ASP A 148 27.97 -10.39 31.98
C ASP A 148 27.60 -10.90 33.38
N VAL A 149 27.76 -12.20 33.54
CA VAL A 149 27.75 -12.86 34.85
C VAL A 149 29.12 -12.59 35.47
N PRO A 150 29.19 -11.98 36.67
CA PRO A 150 30.44 -11.79 37.37
C PRO A 150 31.10 -13.11 37.79
#